data_AF-A0A090W8L6-F1
#
_entry.id   AF-A0A090W8L6-F1
#
_cell.length_a   1.000
_cell.length_b   1.000
_cell.length_c   1.000
_cell.angle_alpha   90.00
_cell.angle_beta   90.00
_cell.angle_gamma   90.00
#
_symmetry.space_group_name_H-M   'P 1'
#
loop_
_entity.id
_entity.type
_entity.pdbx_description
1 polymer ?
#
loop_
_entity_poly.entity_id
_entity_poly.type
_entity_poly.pdbx_seq_one_letter_code
_entity_poly.pdbx_strand_id
1 'polypeptide(L)'
;MIIDNTIKVTDLEKSLSDFWELAANKAILLDREYDTSQGSPVFTVNGKYTTRGWTEWTQGFQYGIPLLISEATGNKEMLKLGKQNTINNMAHHLSHFGVHDHGFNNLSTYGNLLRMANQV
;
A
#
# COMPACT_ATOMS: atom_id res chain seq x y z
N MET A 1 7.56 -4.24 -31.59
CA MET A 1 6.98 -4.85 -30.37
C MET A 1 6.50 -6.23 -30.77
N ILE A 2 7.05 -7.28 -30.17
CA ILE A 2 6.61 -8.66 -30.38
C ILE A 2 5.62 -8.98 -29.26
N ILE A 3 4.36 -9.24 -29.60
CA ILE A 3 3.31 -9.59 -28.64
C ILE A 3 3.13 -11.10 -28.69
N ASP A 4 3.29 -11.76 -27.55
CA ASP A 4 2.94 -13.17 -27.40
C ASP A 4 1.44 -13.31 -27.07
N ASN A 5 0.66 -13.78 -28.04
CA ASN A 5 -0.79 -13.99 -27.90
C ASN A 5 -1.15 -15.38 -27.35
N THR A 6 -0.16 -16.19 -26.96
CA THR A 6 -0.36 -17.56 -26.47
C THR A 6 -0.43 -17.65 -24.94
N ILE A 7 0.03 -16.60 -24.24
CA ILE A 7 -0.01 -16.49 -22.77
C ILE A 7 -1.45 -16.56 -22.27
N LYS A 8 -1.69 -17.44 -21.30
CA LYS A 8 -2.96 -17.61 -20.59
C LYS A 8 -2.81 -17.17 -19.14
N VAL A 9 -3.94 -16.88 -18.49
CA VAL A 9 -3.98 -16.52 -17.06
C VAL A 9 -3.34 -17.62 -16.19
N THR A 10 -3.57 -18.89 -16.54
CA THR A 10 -3.03 -20.06 -15.82
C THR A 10 -1.50 -20.08 -15.81
N ASP A 11 -0.85 -19.52 -16.84
CA ASP A 11 0.60 -19.50 -16.94
C ASP A 11 1.24 -18.54 -15.91
N LEU A 12 0.43 -17.65 -15.33
CA LEU A 12 0.84 -16.67 -14.32
C LEU A 12 0.51 -17.09 -12.90
N GLU A 13 -0.21 -18.19 -12.66
CA GLU A 13 -0.71 -18.57 -11.33
C GLU A 13 0.40 -18.64 -10.28
N LYS A 14 1.50 -19.36 -10.60
CA LYS A 14 2.63 -19.50 -9.67
C LYS A 14 3.31 -18.16 -9.41
N SER A 15 3.59 -17.39 -10.47
CA SER A 15 4.23 -16.08 -10.37
C SER A 15 3.38 -15.08 -9.58
N LEU A 16 2.05 -15.11 -9.74
CA LEU A 16 1.12 -14.28 -8.99
C LEU A 16 1.08 -14.69 -7.51
N SER A 17 1.05 -15.99 -7.22
CA SER A 17 1.11 -16.48 -5.83
C SER A 17 2.39 -16.01 -5.13
N ASP A 18 3.54 -16.17 -5.79
CA ASP A 18 4.83 -15.78 -5.24
C ASP A 18 4.93 -14.25 -5.07
N PHE A 19 4.39 -13.50 -6.03
CA PHE A 19 4.32 -12.04 -5.98
C PHE A 19 3.54 -11.55 -4.76
N TRP A 20 2.35 -12.11 -4.52
CA TRP A 20 1.52 -11.67 -3.40
C TRP A 20 2.09 -12.06 -2.04
N GLU A 21 2.69 -13.25 -1.93
CA GLU A 21 3.42 -13.65 -0.72
C GLU A 21 4.58 -12.68 -0.43
N LEU A 22 5.37 -12.36 -1.45
CA LEU A 22 6.46 -11.40 -1.32
C LEU A 22 5.95 -10.01 -0.94
N ALA A 23 4.88 -9.52 -1.58
CA ALA A 23 4.29 -8.21 -1.30
C ALA A 23 3.80 -8.12 0.16
N ALA A 24 3.12 -9.15 0.66
CA ALA A 24 2.67 -9.22 2.06
C ALA A 24 3.86 -9.17 3.03
N ASN A 25 4.90 -9.98 2.77
CA ASN A 25 6.10 -9.99 3.58
C ASN A 25 6.81 -8.63 3.59
N LYS A 26 6.85 -7.92 2.46
CA LYS A 26 7.43 -6.57 2.38
C LYS A 26 6.59 -5.53 3.12
N ALA A 27 5.28 -5.61 3.05
CA ALA A 27 4.39 -4.73 3.82
C ALA A 27 4.59 -4.90 5.33
N ILE A 28 4.68 -6.15 5.82
CA ILE A 28 4.95 -6.46 7.23
C ILE A 28 6.34 -5.95 7.65
N LEU A 29 7.37 -6.18 6.83
CA LEU A 29 8.72 -5.71 7.13
C LEU A 29 8.79 -4.19 7.19
N LEU A 30 8.13 -3.50 6.25
CA LEU A 30 8.08 -2.04 6.23
C LEU A 30 7.38 -1.50 7.49
N ASP A 31 6.24 -2.08 7.88
CA ASP A 31 5.53 -1.68 9.10
C ASP A 31 6.38 -1.87 10.37
N ARG A 32 7.13 -2.98 10.43
CA ARG A 32 7.95 -3.33 11.60
C ARG A 32 9.24 -2.53 11.72
N GLU A 33 9.92 -2.28 10.61
CA GLU A 33 11.32 -1.81 10.62
C GLU A 33 11.49 -0.35 10.26
N TYR A 34 10.48 0.28 9.66
CA TYR A 34 10.58 1.66 9.21
C TYR A 34 10.29 2.66 10.34
N ASP A 35 11.24 3.56 10.60
CA ASP A 35 11.07 4.65 11.56
C ASP A 35 10.25 5.78 10.94
N THR A 36 8.97 5.83 11.28
CA THR A 36 8.03 6.85 10.78
C THR A 36 8.31 8.25 11.33
N SER A 37 9.14 8.41 12.36
CA SER A 37 9.53 9.74 12.87
C SER A 37 10.38 10.53 11.87
N GLN A 38 10.97 9.84 10.88
CA GLN A 38 11.76 10.46 9.81
C GLN A 38 10.91 11.01 8.64
N GLY A 39 9.59 10.79 8.68
CA GLY A 39 8.65 11.04 7.58
C GLY A 39 8.23 9.75 6.87
N SER A 40 7.38 9.84 5.84
CA SER A 40 6.89 8.67 5.11
C SER A 40 7.91 8.11 4.11
N PRO A 41 7.94 6.78 3.88
CA PRO A 41 8.92 6.15 3.01
C PRO A 41 8.70 6.59 1.55
N VAL A 42 9.78 6.92 0.83
CA VAL A 42 9.72 7.38 -0.57
C VAL A 42 10.52 6.49 -1.51
N PHE A 43 11.77 6.20 -1.16
CA PHE A 43 12.68 5.42 -2.01
C PHE A 43 13.60 4.58 -1.13
N THR A 44 14.43 3.72 -1.75
CA THR A 44 15.36 2.87 -1.01
C THR A 44 16.81 3.27 -1.20
N VAL A 45 17.60 3.13 -0.13
CA VAL A 45 19.08 3.19 -0.15
C VAL A 45 19.58 1.89 0.47
N ASN A 46 20.44 1.15 -0.23
CA ASN A 46 20.96 -0.15 0.20
C ASN A 46 19.84 -1.12 0.65
N GLY A 47 18.71 -1.13 -0.06
CA GLY A 47 17.57 -2.01 0.19
C GLY A 47 16.66 -1.61 1.36
N LYS A 48 16.90 -0.46 2.00
CA LYS A 48 16.05 0.07 3.09
C LYS A 48 15.33 1.33 2.64
N TYR A 49 14.05 1.46 2.97
CA TYR A 49 13.30 2.68 2.70
C TYR A 49 13.87 3.86 3.49
N THR A 50 13.85 5.03 2.87
CA THR A 50 14.30 6.31 3.44
C THR A 50 13.39 7.44 2.95
N THR A 51 13.51 8.59 3.62
CA THR A 51 12.79 9.82 3.29
C THR A 51 13.59 10.78 2.40
N ARG A 52 12.87 11.74 1.82
CA ARG A 52 13.40 12.94 1.16
C ARG A 52 12.45 14.08 1.53
N GLY A 53 12.94 15.20 2.05
CA GLY A 53 12.07 16.26 2.61
C GLY A 53 10.81 16.55 1.77
N TRP A 54 9.69 16.84 2.45
CA TRP A 54 8.32 16.85 1.89
C TRP A 54 7.85 15.45 1.45
N THR A 55 7.85 14.50 2.39
CA THR A 55 7.49 13.09 2.12
C THR A 55 6.01 12.78 2.23
N GLU A 56 5.24 13.62 2.92
CA GLU A 56 3.93 13.34 3.51
C GLU A 56 2.91 12.83 2.48
N TRP A 57 3.11 13.17 1.20
CA TRP A 57 2.30 12.72 0.07
C TRP A 57 2.33 11.20 -0.19
N THR A 58 3.33 10.46 0.33
CA THR A 58 3.46 9.00 0.10
C THR A 58 2.85 8.12 1.19
N GLN A 59 2.43 8.68 2.32
CA GLN A 59 2.01 7.88 3.47
C GLN A 59 0.75 7.04 3.16
N GLY A 60 -0.14 7.55 2.31
CA GLY A 60 -1.30 6.80 1.83
C GLY A 60 -0.93 5.53 1.09
N PHE A 61 0.18 5.51 0.34
CA PHE A 61 0.64 4.30 -0.34
C PHE A 61 1.20 3.27 0.66
N GLN A 62 1.91 3.73 1.69
CA GLN A 62 2.46 2.86 2.75
C GLN A 62 1.34 2.05 3.43
N TYR A 63 0.23 2.70 3.78
CA TYR A 63 -0.87 2.03 4.49
C TYR A 63 -1.97 1.51 3.58
N GLY A 64 -1.97 1.93 2.31
CA GLY A 64 -2.86 1.42 1.27
C GLY A 64 -2.41 0.08 0.68
N ILE A 65 -1.09 -0.20 0.63
CA ILE A 65 -0.61 -1.46 0.04
C ILE A 65 -1.13 -2.73 0.73
N PRO A 66 -1.26 -2.82 2.08
CA PRO A 66 -1.87 -3.99 2.72
C PRO A 66 -3.34 -4.16 2.35
N LEU A 67 -4.08 -3.07 2.10
CA LEU A 67 -5.49 -3.14 1.68
C LEU A 67 -5.62 -3.76 0.29
N LEU A 68 -4.76 -3.35 -0.65
CA LEU A 68 -4.72 -3.93 -2.00
C LEU A 68 -4.34 -5.41 -1.97
N ILE A 69 -3.34 -5.77 -1.16
CA ILE A 69 -2.94 -7.18 -0.97
C ILE A 69 -4.11 -7.99 -0.41
N SER A 70 -4.81 -7.47 0.60
CA SER A 70 -5.98 -8.14 1.18
C SER A 70 -7.09 -8.34 0.15
N GLU A 71 -7.35 -7.36 -0.71
CA GLU A 71 -8.38 -7.50 -1.73
C GLU A 71 -8.02 -8.57 -2.76
N ALA A 72 -6.78 -8.59 -3.21
CA ALA A 72 -6.32 -9.54 -4.22
C ALA A 72 -6.25 -10.99 -3.69
N THR A 73 -6.01 -11.16 -2.39
CA THR A 73 -5.67 -12.49 -1.80
C THR A 73 -6.66 -13.00 -0.76
N GLY A 74 -7.54 -12.15 -0.24
CA GLY A 74 -8.37 -12.46 0.93
C GLY A 74 -7.60 -12.50 2.26
N ASN A 75 -6.33 -12.07 2.30
CA ASN A 75 -5.50 -12.11 3.51
C ASN A 75 -6.01 -11.14 4.61
N LYS A 76 -6.63 -11.70 5.65
CA LYS A 76 -7.23 -10.94 6.77
C LYS A 76 -6.22 -10.18 7.63
N GLU A 77 -4.98 -10.66 7.74
CA GLU A 77 -3.94 -9.94 8.48
C GLU A 77 -3.54 -8.67 7.74
N MET A 78 -3.52 -8.69 6.41
CA MET A 78 -3.25 -7.50 5.60
C MET A 78 -4.39 -6.48 5.69
N LEU A 79 -5.65 -6.94 5.73
CA LEU A 79 -6.78 -6.06 6.00
C LEU A 79 -6.66 -5.38 7.36
N LYS A 80 -6.33 -6.16 8.39
CA LYS A 80 -6.16 -5.67 9.76
C LYS A 80 -5.03 -4.64 9.82
N LEU A 81 -3.88 -4.95 9.24
CA LEU A 81 -2.72 -4.06 9.18
C LEU A 81 -3.06 -2.73 8.51
N GLY A 82 -3.59 -2.77 7.28
CA GLY A 82 -3.95 -1.56 6.53
C GLY A 82 -5.03 -0.73 7.24
N LYS A 83 -6.06 -1.37 7.80
CA LYS A 83 -7.12 -0.69 8.56
C LYS A 83 -6.56 -0.02 9.81
N GLN A 84 -5.75 -0.72 10.59
CA GLN A 84 -5.22 -0.20 11.86
C GLN A 84 -4.28 0.98 11.62
N ASN A 85 -3.39 0.88 10.62
CA ASN A 85 -2.53 1.99 10.26
C ASN A 85 -3.28 3.19 9.67
N THR A 86 -4.33 2.95 8.90
CA THR A 86 -5.21 4.02 8.41
C THR A 86 -5.85 4.78 9.57
N ILE A 87 -6.44 4.05 10.54
CA ILE A 87 -7.09 4.66 11.71
C ILE A 87 -6.10 5.44 12.56
N ASN A 88 -4.93 4.86 12.84
CA ASN A 88 -3.97 5.43 13.78
C ASN A 88 -3.21 6.63 13.23
N ASN A 89 -2.96 6.66 11.91
CA ASN A 89 -1.97 7.58 11.34
C ASN A 89 -2.54 8.56 10.32
N MET A 90 -3.68 8.29 9.67
CA MET A 90 -4.09 9.07 8.49
C MET A 90 -5.03 10.24 8.77
N ALA A 91 -5.54 10.40 9.99
CA ALA A 91 -6.57 11.40 10.30
C ALA A 91 -6.16 12.84 9.98
N HIS A 92 -4.87 13.17 10.13
CA HIS A 92 -4.35 14.51 9.85
C HIS A 92 -4.39 14.89 8.36
N HIS A 93 -4.42 13.90 7.45
CA HIS A 93 -4.55 14.13 6.01
C HIS A 93 -5.97 14.54 5.58
N LEU A 94 -6.98 14.33 6.43
CA LEU A 94 -8.36 14.71 6.11
C LEU A 94 -8.52 16.23 5.99
N SER A 95 -7.81 16.99 6.83
CA SER A 95 -7.87 18.45 6.87
C SER A 95 -6.69 19.15 6.19
N HIS A 96 -5.73 18.39 5.63
CA HIS A 96 -4.55 18.93 4.96
C HIS A 96 -4.87 19.40 3.53
N PHE A 97 -5.63 20.49 3.41
CA PHE A 97 -6.07 21.05 2.14
C PHE A 97 -5.04 22.01 1.53
N GLY A 98 -5.20 22.31 0.23
CA GLY A 98 -4.32 23.23 -0.50
C GLY A 98 -3.15 22.56 -1.21
N VAL A 99 -3.08 21.24 -1.18
CA VAL A 99 -2.08 20.42 -1.87
C VAL A 99 -2.76 19.44 -2.85
N HIS A 100 -2.07 19.07 -3.92
CA HIS A 100 -2.66 18.24 -4.99
C HIS A 100 -2.58 16.73 -4.70
N ASP A 101 -1.82 16.33 -3.69
CA ASP A 101 -1.61 14.96 -3.21
C ASP A 101 -2.62 14.52 -2.15
N HIS A 102 -3.61 15.36 -1.81
CA HIS A 102 -4.66 15.01 -0.85
C HIS A 102 -5.36 13.68 -1.21
N GLY A 103 -5.54 13.42 -2.51
CA GLY A 103 -6.07 12.17 -3.02
C GLY A 103 -5.16 10.96 -2.79
N PHE A 104 -3.83 11.11 -2.88
CA PHE A 104 -2.89 10.01 -2.62
C PHE A 104 -3.01 9.49 -1.20
N ASN A 105 -3.14 10.40 -0.24
CA ASN A 105 -3.27 10.00 1.16
C ASN A 105 -4.66 9.44 1.46
N ASN A 106 -5.72 10.15 1.08
CA ASN A 106 -7.08 9.80 1.48
C ASN A 106 -7.72 8.69 0.63
N LEU A 107 -7.52 8.67 -0.69
CA LEU A 107 -8.14 7.65 -1.54
C LEU A 107 -7.45 6.29 -1.41
N SER A 108 -6.12 6.27 -1.28
CA SER A 108 -5.38 5.01 -1.11
C SER A 108 -5.64 4.33 0.24
N THR A 109 -6.18 5.06 1.23
CA THR A 109 -6.49 4.54 2.58
C THR A 109 -7.99 4.52 2.85
N TYR A 110 -8.56 5.62 3.34
CA TYR A 110 -10.00 5.73 3.64
C TYR A 110 -10.88 5.42 2.44
N GLY A 111 -10.49 5.85 1.23
CA GLY A 111 -11.22 5.54 0.00
C GLY A 111 -11.26 4.04 -0.31
N ASN A 112 -10.13 3.34 -0.17
CA ASN A 112 -10.07 1.88 -0.29
C ASN A 112 -10.95 1.20 0.75
N LEU A 113 -10.85 1.58 2.03
CA LEU A 113 -11.68 1.00 3.09
C LEU A 113 -13.17 1.23 2.85
N LEU A 114 -13.56 2.43 2.42
CA LEU A 114 -14.94 2.74 2.09
C LEU A 114 -15.44 1.88 0.93
N ARG A 115 -14.64 1.74 -0.14
CA ARG A 115 -14.99 0.91 -1.29
C ARG A 115 -15.16 -0.56 -0.88
N MET A 116 -14.21 -1.11 -0.12
CA MET A 116 -14.27 -2.50 0.38
C MET A 116 -15.49 -2.74 1.27
N ALA A 117 -15.85 -1.77 2.13
CA ALA A 117 -17.03 -1.87 2.99
C ALA A 117 -18.37 -1.83 2.23
N ASN A 118 -18.37 -1.36 0.99
CA ASN A 118 -19.57 -1.24 0.14
C ASN A 118 -19.66 -2.33 -0.94
N GLN A 119 -18.76 -3.31 -0.95
CA GLN A 119 -18.88 -4.47 -1.82
C GLN A 119 -19.92 -5.43 -1.23
N VAL A 120 -21.02 -5.63 -1.96
CA VAL A 120 -22.12 -6.57 -1.64
C VAL A 120 -21.81 -7.94 -2.21
#